data_AF-A0A0F4PR14-F1
#
_entry.id   AF-A0A0F4PR14-F1
#
_cell.length_a   1.000
_cell.length_b   1.000
_cell.length_c   1.000
_cell.angle_alpha   90.00
_cell.angle_beta   90.00
_cell.angle_gamma   90.00
#
_symmetry.space_group_name_H-M   'P 1'
#
loop_
_entity.id
_entity.type
_entity.pdbx_description
1 polymer ?
#
loop_
_entity_poly.entity_id
_entity_poly.type
_entity_poly.pdbx_seq_one_letter_code
_entity_poly.pdbx_strand_id
1 'polypeptide(L)'
;MDIEKFISAQQLQSSYKLQIQHHFMPLAQQLANSKQPGQALFITINGAQGSGKSTLAAFLAQALQQRFALHTCACSIDDFYFPRAVREQLAQSVHPLFATRGVPGTHDIALLSKVIAQVQDGARGIRVPRFNKATDDREPLENWPYFERPIDVFILEGWCVGAQPQSPCELNVAVNSLEQNQDPDGRWRRCVNSRLANEYQAVFNAADIRIMLKAPSFDTVQAWRWQQEQQLIARHGASEHTLDEQGVKSFISYFERLTRHCLAHLPAHCDVVYHLDNTRHIYQCDNKLATQGSAFPVVFTDLDGTLLDHHSYQCDEAKPLLNALSQAQVPVIVNSSKTAAEIHALCQALHLDLPFICENGAALYVPKGHFITPPKAAQQCDNYWIMPFAPPLGTLQQCISALAEQFGDSFRSFSQLSSKRLSALTGLTGEALTQAQTRHYSDPLYWQGSDEVLHQFTLAAQKLGCEVLRGGRFVHLSLGVNKGKALHYVMQMLAPQYSCPLHSIALGDSHNDVAMLEAADTAIVIANSENTAPILKKRSALFSVHAGPRGWQETLNSLALIKEQLAADEVRNHG
;
A
#
# COMPACT_ATOMS: atom_id res chain seq x y z
N MET A 1 14.77 11.86 -8.90
CA MET A 1 14.27 12.44 -7.64
C MET A 1 14.79 11.57 -6.51
N ASP A 2 15.65 12.14 -5.67
CA ASP A 2 16.13 11.48 -4.45
C ASP A 2 15.02 11.53 -3.38
N ILE A 3 14.49 10.35 -3.04
CA ILE A 3 13.42 10.17 -2.04
C ILE A 3 13.94 10.49 -0.63
N GLU A 4 15.18 10.11 -0.32
CA GLU A 4 15.79 10.36 1.00
C GLU A 4 15.98 11.86 1.23
N LYS A 5 16.45 12.57 0.19
CA LYS A 5 16.56 14.03 0.24
C LYS A 5 15.22 14.71 0.43
N PHE A 6 14.14 14.21 -0.21
CA PHE A 6 12.79 14.74 0.00
C PHE A 6 12.31 14.50 1.44
N ILE A 7 12.46 13.28 1.96
CA ILE A 7 12.08 12.90 3.32
C ILE A 7 12.83 13.77 4.34
N SER A 8 14.14 13.96 4.15
CA SER A 8 14.97 14.81 5.00
C SER A 8 14.53 16.28 4.95
N ALA A 9 14.32 16.83 3.75
CA ALA A 9 13.89 18.21 3.56
C ALA A 9 12.50 18.49 4.18
N GLN A 10 11.59 17.52 4.11
CA GLN A 10 10.25 17.60 4.69
C GLN A 10 10.19 17.11 6.15
N GLN A 11 11.33 16.69 6.73
CA GLN A 11 11.44 16.17 8.10
C GLN A 11 10.46 15.03 8.41
N LEU A 12 10.30 14.10 7.47
CA LEU A 12 9.37 12.98 7.56
C LEU A 12 10.01 11.76 8.23
N GLN A 13 9.18 10.88 8.80
CA GLN A 13 9.66 9.61 9.34
C GLN A 13 10.11 8.67 8.21
N SER A 14 11.04 7.77 8.50
CA SER A 14 11.54 6.77 7.53
C SER A 14 10.42 5.87 6.99
N SER A 15 9.37 5.60 7.77
CA SER A 15 8.18 4.87 7.34
C SER A 15 7.43 5.53 6.19
N TYR A 16 7.60 6.85 5.99
CA TYR A 16 6.99 7.58 4.86
C TYR A 16 7.57 7.17 3.50
N LYS A 17 8.79 6.62 3.49
CA LYS A 17 9.43 6.06 2.29
C LYS A 17 8.58 4.97 1.63
N LEU A 18 8.03 4.06 2.45
CA LEU A 18 7.12 3.02 1.99
C LEU A 18 5.86 3.63 1.35
N GLN A 19 5.26 4.65 1.96
CA GLN A 19 4.08 5.30 1.37
C GLN A 19 4.39 5.96 0.02
N ILE A 20 5.55 6.61 -0.09
CA ILE A 20 6.02 7.18 -1.36
C ILE A 20 6.12 6.09 -2.43
N GLN A 21 6.74 4.97 -2.12
CA GLN A 21 7.02 3.92 -3.11
C GLN A 21 5.76 3.16 -3.53
N HIS A 22 4.88 2.83 -2.58
CA HIS A 22 3.68 2.03 -2.86
C HIS A 22 2.47 2.84 -3.31
N HIS A 23 2.40 4.13 -2.94
CA HIS A 23 1.25 4.97 -3.24
C HIS A 23 1.59 6.15 -4.13
N PHE A 24 2.49 7.02 -3.70
CA PHE A 24 2.59 8.33 -4.31
C PHE A 24 3.38 8.33 -5.62
N MET A 25 4.41 7.49 -5.74
CA MET A 25 5.16 7.37 -6.98
C MET A 25 4.36 6.68 -8.10
N PRO A 26 3.65 5.55 -7.84
CA PRO A 26 2.69 5.01 -8.80
C PRO A 26 1.64 6.04 -9.21
N LEU A 27 1.12 6.83 -8.26
CA LEU A 27 0.21 7.92 -8.57
C LEU A 27 0.86 8.97 -9.47
N ALA A 28 2.09 9.42 -9.17
CA ALA A 28 2.81 10.38 -10.02
C ALA A 28 2.97 9.88 -11.46
N GLN A 29 3.27 8.59 -11.64
CA GLN A 29 3.33 7.95 -12.96
C GLN A 29 1.96 7.97 -13.66
N GLN A 30 0.88 7.60 -12.96
CA GLN A 30 -0.47 7.62 -13.52
C GLN A 30 -0.91 9.03 -13.92
N LEU A 31 -0.58 10.04 -13.11
CA LEU A 31 -0.85 11.45 -13.41
C LEU A 31 -0.07 11.90 -14.66
N ALA A 32 1.22 11.55 -14.76
CA ALA A 32 2.03 11.85 -15.93
C ALA A 32 1.46 11.20 -17.20
N ASN A 33 1.01 9.95 -17.11
CA ASN A 33 0.39 9.22 -18.22
C ASN A 33 -0.99 9.79 -18.61
N SER A 34 -1.69 10.41 -17.67
CA SER A 34 -3.01 11.03 -17.93
C SER A 34 -2.90 12.38 -18.62
N LYS A 35 -1.73 13.05 -18.55
CA LYS A 35 -1.48 14.36 -19.16
C LYS A 35 -1.56 14.27 -20.68
N GLN A 36 -2.48 15.04 -21.27
CA GLN A 36 -2.61 15.15 -22.72
C GLN A 36 -1.64 16.20 -23.29
N PRO A 37 -1.04 15.98 -24.47
CA PRO A 37 -0.20 16.99 -25.12
C PRO A 37 -0.96 18.31 -25.37
N GLY A 38 -0.34 19.44 -25.03
CA GLY A 38 -0.92 20.77 -25.27
C GLY A 38 -2.03 21.21 -24.31
N GLN A 39 -2.37 20.39 -23.30
CA GLN A 39 -3.33 20.74 -22.26
C GLN A 39 -2.68 20.68 -20.89
N ALA A 40 -3.00 21.66 -20.03
CA ALA A 40 -2.62 21.63 -18.63
C ALA A 40 -3.51 20.64 -17.88
N LEU A 41 -2.91 19.84 -16.99
CA LEU A 41 -3.63 18.93 -16.10
C LEU A 41 -3.91 19.62 -14.76
N PHE A 42 -5.18 19.80 -14.42
CA PHE A 42 -5.61 20.38 -13.16
C PHE A 42 -5.99 19.30 -12.15
N ILE A 43 -5.24 19.24 -11.05
CA ILE A 43 -5.38 18.25 -9.99
C ILE A 43 -5.81 18.95 -8.71
N THR A 44 -6.74 18.34 -7.98
CA THR A 44 -7.11 18.78 -6.63
C THR A 44 -6.78 17.72 -5.58
N ILE A 45 -6.32 18.17 -4.40
CA ILE A 45 -6.01 17.30 -3.27
C ILE A 45 -6.77 17.78 -2.04
N ASN A 46 -7.73 16.98 -1.59
CA ASN A 46 -8.42 17.16 -0.32
C ASN A 46 -7.71 16.43 0.82
N GLY A 47 -7.74 17.01 2.01
CA GLY A 47 -7.37 16.31 3.24
C GLY A 47 -7.53 17.20 4.47
N ALA A 48 -7.99 16.61 5.58
CA ALA A 48 -8.15 17.34 6.83
C ALA A 48 -6.80 17.87 7.38
N GLN A 49 -6.82 18.78 8.36
CA GLN A 49 -5.60 19.30 8.98
C GLN A 49 -4.77 18.14 9.56
N GLY A 50 -3.46 18.14 9.27
CA GLY A 50 -2.55 17.09 9.74
C GLY A 50 -2.61 15.76 8.98
N SER A 51 -3.42 15.63 7.93
CA SER A 51 -3.49 14.43 7.07
C SER A 51 -2.26 14.20 6.19
N GLY A 52 -1.45 15.24 5.94
CA GLY A 52 -0.29 15.18 5.03
C GLY A 52 -0.55 15.68 3.61
N LYS A 53 -1.70 16.30 3.31
CA LYS A 53 -2.05 16.76 1.95
C LYS A 53 -1.03 17.71 1.31
N SER A 54 -0.46 18.64 2.06
CA SER A 54 0.55 19.58 1.55
C SER A 54 1.87 18.86 1.25
N THR A 55 2.20 17.83 2.05
CA THR A 55 3.35 16.95 1.80
C THR A 55 3.16 16.12 0.53
N LEU A 56 1.96 15.55 0.33
CA LEU A 56 1.62 14.84 -0.90
C LEU A 56 1.69 15.78 -2.13
N ALA A 57 1.13 16.99 -2.04
CA ALA A 57 1.18 17.97 -3.12
C ALA A 57 2.62 18.35 -3.49
N ALA A 58 3.48 18.59 -2.49
CA ALA A 58 4.89 18.88 -2.69
C ALA A 58 5.64 17.70 -3.33
N PHE A 59 5.37 16.47 -2.86
CA PHE A 59 5.95 15.26 -3.44
C PHE A 59 5.57 15.11 -4.91
N LEU A 60 4.27 15.20 -5.24
CA LEU A 60 3.79 15.04 -6.61
C LEU A 60 4.39 16.11 -7.53
N ALA A 61 4.45 17.37 -7.07
CA ALA A 61 5.07 18.43 -7.83
C ALA A 61 6.54 18.16 -8.14
N GLN A 62 7.31 17.71 -7.15
CA GLN A 62 8.71 17.38 -7.34
C GLN A 62 8.91 16.15 -8.24
N ALA A 63 8.09 15.10 -8.07
CA ALA A 63 8.16 13.88 -8.88
C ALA A 63 7.82 14.16 -10.34
N LEU A 64 6.71 14.87 -10.62
CA LEU A 64 6.29 15.29 -11.96
C LEU A 64 7.34 16.16 -12.66
N GLN A 65 7.94 17.09 -11.91
CA GLN A 65 8.99 17.95 -12.44
C GLN A 65 10.28 17.20 -12.77
N GLN A 66 10.77 16.35 -11.86
CA GLN A 66 12.10 15.77 -11.95
C GLN A 66 12.15 14.45 -12.73
N ARG A 67 11.07 13.64 -12.69
CA ARG A 67 11.03 12.34 -13.41
C ARG A 67 10.35 12.42 -14.76
N PHE A 68 9.32 13.24 -14.86
CA PHE A 68 8.47 13.29 -16.06
C PHE A 68 8.67 14.57 -16.88
N ALA A 69 9.59 15.44 -16.45
CA ALA A 69 9.89 16.72 -17.08
C ALA A 69 8.66 17.63 -17.29
N LEU A 70 7.64 17.48 -16.43
CA LEU A 70 6.40 18.26 -16.49
C LEU A 70 6.53 19.51 -15.61
N HIS A 71 6.33 20.69 -16.19
CA HIS A 71 6.39 21.95 -15.45
C HIS A 71 5.21 22.06 -14.49
N THR A 72 5.48 21.86 -13.19
CA THR A 72 4.43 21.64 -12.19
C THR A 72 4.36 22.76 -11.16
N CYS A 73 3.15 23.23 -10.86
CA CYS A 73 2.89 24.16 -9.77
C CYS A 73 1.98 23.50 -8.74
N ALA A 74 2.39 23.50 -7.46
CA ALA A 74 1.52 23.15 -6.34
C ALA A 74 1.29 24.37 -5.44
N CYS A 75 0.02 24.66 -5.13
CA CYS A 75 -0.38 25.72 -4.22
C CYS A 75 -1.50 25.28 -3.29
N SER A 76 -1.59 25.96 -2.15
CA SER A 76 -2.68 25.75 -1.19
C SER A 76 -3.85 26.67 -1.53
N ILE A 77 -5.09 26.24 -1.29
CA ILE A 77 -6.22 27.19 -1.29
C ILE A 77 -6.02 28.30 -0.25
N ASP A 78 -5.29 28.02 0.83
CA ASP A 78 -4.91 29.00 1.85
C ASP A 78 -4.07 30.15 1.27
N ASP A 79 -3.33 29.93 0.16
CA ASP A 79 -2.58 31.00 -0.51
C ASP A 79 -3.51 32.09 -1.11
N PHE A 80 -4.79 31.74 -1.28
CA PHE A 80 -5.83 32.61 -1.83
C PHE A 80 -6.73 33.21 -0.75
N TYR A 81 -6.34 33.22 0.53
CA TYR A 81 -7.11 33.98 1.53
C TYR A 81 -7.26 35.44 1.11
N PHE A 82 -8.39 36.03 1.48
CA PHE A 82 -8.56 37.47 1.41
C PHE A 82 -7.59 38.19 2.36
N PRO A 83 -7.13 39.40 1.98
CA PRO A 83 -6.36 40.25 2.89
C PRO A 83 -7.12 40.51 4.20
N ARG A 84 -6.38 40.78 5.28
CA ARG A 84 -6.98 40.97 6.61
C ARG A 84 -8.10 42.00 6.63
N ALA A 85 -7.90 43.14 5.99
CA ALA A 85 -8.89 44.22 5.91
C ALA A 85 -10.24 43.78 5.32
N VAL A 86 -10.21 42.89 4.31
CA VAL A 86 -11.45 42.36 3.69
C VAL A 86 -12.17 41.41 4.65
N ARG A 87 -11.44 40.59 5.40
CA ARG A 87 -12.04 39.70 6.41
C ARG A 87 -12.63 40.48 7.58
N GLU A 88 -12.01 41.59 8.00
CA GLU A 88 -12.56 42.49 9.02
C GLU A 88 -13.87 43.15 8.55
N GLN A 89 -13.96 43.52 7.26
CA GLN A 89 -15.21 44.00 6.67
C GLN A 89 -16.29 42.92 6.64
N LEU A 90 -15.96 41.68 6.30
CA LEU A 90 -16.90 40.54 6.37
C LEU A 90 -17.36 40.28 7.80
N ALA A 91 -16.46 40.42 8.77
CA ALA A 91 -16.79 40.25 10.19
C ALA A 91 -17.83 41.27 10.67
N GLN A 92 -17.72 42.52 10.21
CA GLN A 92 -18.65 43.60 10.55
C GLN A 92 -19.97 43.51 9.78
N SER A 93 -19.92 43.19 8.48
CA SER A 93 -21.09 43.26 7.59
C SER A 93 -21.90 41.97 7.51
N VAL A 94 -21.29 40.81 7.76
CA VAL A 94 -21.91 39.49 7.60
C VAL A 94 -22.00 38.76 8.93
N HIS A 95 -20.86 38.43 9.54
CA HIS A 95 -20.82 37.72 10.82
C HIS A 95 -19.43 37.75 11.47
N PRO A 96 -19.28 37.99 12.80
CA PRO A 96 -17.97 38.13 13.46
C PRO A 96 -16.98 36.99 13.21
N LEU A 97 -17.47 35.75 13.08
CA LEU A 97 -16.64 34.57 12.79
C LEU A 97 -15.86 34.65 11.46
N PHE A 98 -16.21 35.54 10.54
CA PHE A 98 -15.44 35.76 9.30
C PHE A 98 -14.13 36.54 9.50
N ALA A 99 -13.88 37.10 10.70
CA ALA A 99 -12.56 37.65 11.02
C ALA A 99 -11.47 36.57 10.97
N THR A 100 -11.80 35.35 11.38
CA THR A 100 -10.92 34.18 11.34
C THR A 100 -10.84 33.63 9.92
N ARG A 101 -9.62 33.58 9.35
CA ARG A 101 -9.37 32.88 8.08
C ARG A 101 -9.67 31.38 8.21
N GLY A 102 -10.23 30.75 7.18
CA GLY A 102 -10.40 29.31 7.17
C GLY A 102 -11.53 28.81 6.29
N VAL A 103 -12.75 29.22 6.62
CA VAL A 103 -13.98 28.67 6.03
C VAL A 103 -14.27 29.21 4.63
N PRO A 104 -15.03 28.46 3.79
CA PRO A 104 -15.55 29.02 2.54
C PRO A 104 -16.19 30.40 2.74
N GLY A 105 -15.86 31.34 1.85
CA GLY A 105 -16.17 32.76 2.00
C GLY A 105 -15.01 33.63 2.50
N THR A 106 -13.91 33.03 2.97
CA THR A 106 -12.68 33.77 3.36
C THR A 106 -11.58 33.77 2.30
N HIS A 107 -11.83 33.18 1.12
CA HIS A 107 -10.86 33.07 0.03
C HIS A 107 -11.29 33.90 -1.20
N ASP A 108 -10.31 34.43 -1.91
CA ASP A 108 -10.43 35.14 -3.18
C ASP A 108 -10.58 34.16 -4.34
N ILE A 109 -11.78 33.58 -4.46
CA ILE A 109 -12.06 32.55 -5.48
C ILE A 109 -12.06 33.13 -6.90
N ALA A 110 -12.33 34.42 -7.05
CA ALA A 110 -12.17 35.11 -8.33
C ALA A 110 -10.71 35.11 -8.79
N LEU A 111 -9.76 35.42 -7.89
CA LEU A 111 -8.33 35.33 -8.19
C LEU A 111 -7.89 33.89 -8.50
N LEU A 112 -8.36 32.91 -7.73
CA LEU A 112 -8.08 31.50 -7.99
C LEU A 112 -8.57 31.06 -9.38
N SER A 113 -9.80 31.44 -9.73
CA SER A 113 -10.41 31.12 -11.02
C SER A 113 -9.64 31.76 -12.17
N LYS A 114 -9.13 32.99 -11.99
CA LYS A 114 -8.27 33.66 -12.96
C LYS A 114 -6.95 32.91 -13.17
N VAL A 115 -6.30 32.45 -12.10
CA VAL A 115 -5.04 31.68 -12.21
C VAL A 115 -5.29 30.37 -12.95
N ILE A 116 -6.37 29.65 -12.62
CA ILE A 116 -6.73 28.38 -13.29
C ILE A 116 -6.99 28.61 -14.78
N ALA A 117 -7.75 29.65 -15.14
CA ALA A 117 -7.99 29.98 -16.54
C ALA A 117 -6.68 30.27 -17.30
N GLN A 118 -5.78 31.07 -16.71
CA GLN A 118 -4.46 31.33 -17.30
C GLN A 118 -3.63 30.06 -17.51
N VAL A 119 -3.69 29.12 -16.56
CA VAL A 119 -3.02 27.82 -16.68
C VAL A 119 -3.63 27.00 -17.83
N GLN A 120 -4.96 26.90 -17.89
CA GLN A 120 -5.68 26.13 -18.91
C GLN A 120 -5.45 26.71 -20.32
N ASP A 121 -5.34 28.03 -20.43
CA ASP A 121 -5.02 28.74 -21.68
C ASP A 121 -3.55 28.61 -22.11
N GLY A 122 -2.71 27.94 -21.31
CA GLY A 122 -1.27 27.80 -21.58
C GLY A 122 -0.52 29.13 -21.51
N ALA A 123 -0.99 30.07 -20.68
CA ALA A 123 -0.40 31.40 -20.56
C ALA A 123 1.04 31.34 -20.02
N ARG A 124 1.81 32.38 -20.37
CA ARG A 124 3.17 32.61 -19.88
C ARG A 124 3.18 33.74 -18.85
N GLY A 125 4.16 33.72 -17.95
CA GLY A 125 4.33 34.75 -16.94
C GLY A 125 3.24 34.76 -15.88
N ILE A 126 2.78 33.58 -15.47
CA ILE A 126 1.74 33.42 -14.44
C ILE A 126 2.36 33.67 -13.07
N ARG A 127 1.66 34.44 -12.23
CA ARG A 127 2.00 34.60 -10.81
C ARG A 127 0.96 33.92 -9.95
N VAL A 128 1.41 33.08 -9.03
CA VAL A 128 0.53 32.36 -8.10
C VAL A 128 0.62 33.01 -6.71
N PRO A 129 -0.49 33.40 -6.07
CA PRO A 129 -0.48 34.04 -4.76
C PRO A 129 0.25 33.24 -3.67
N ARG A 130 0.68 33.97 -2.63
CA ARG A 130 1.14 33.41 -1.35
C ARG A 130 0.48 34.13 -0.19
N PHE A 131 0.24 33.39 0.88
CA PHE A 131 -0.31 33.95 2.11
C PHE A 131 0.62 33.71 3.29
N ASN A 132 0.85 34.76 4.09
CA ASN A 132 1.69 34.70 5.27
C ASN A 132 0.85 34.49 6.51
N LYS A 133 0.91 33.29 7.08
CA LYS A 133 0.13 32.93 8.28
C LYS A 133 0.63 33.61 9.56
N ALA A 134 1.86 34.13 9.58
CA ALA A 134 2.42 34.83 10.73
C ALA A 134 1.96 36.29 10.79
N THR A 135 1.92 36.98 9.65
CA THR A 135 1.35 38.35 9.56
C THR A 135 -0.16 38.34 9.38
N ASP A 136 -0.76 37.18 9.11
CA ASP A 136 -2.17 36.99 8.78
C ASP A 136 -2.60 37.83 7.56
N ASP A 137 -1.74 37.95 6.55
CA ASP A 137 -2.04 38.70 5.34
C ASP A 137 -1.42 38.11 4.07
N ARG A 138 -1.91 38.56 2.92
CA ARG A 138 -1.41 38.17 1.61
C ARG A 138 -0.01 38.76 1.40
N GLU A 139 0.90 37.94 0.86
CA GLU A 139 2.24 38.41 0.51
C GLU A 139 2.18 39.45 -0.63
N PRO A 140 3.12 40.41 -0.68
CA PRO A 140 3.28 41.32 -1.82
C PRO A 140 3.53 40.56 -3.13
N LEU A 141 3.13 41.16 -4.26
CA LEU A 141 3.18 40.53 -5.60
C LEU A 141 4.58 40.03 -6.01
N GLU A 142 5.62 40.69 -5.53
CA GLU A 142 7.03 40.34 -5.76
C GLU A 142 7.43 38.99 -5.14
N ASN A 143 6.78 38.60 -4.04
CA ASN A 143 7.01 37.33 -3.35
C ASN A 143 6.19 36.17 -3.92
N TRP A 144 5.33 36.45 -4.90
CA TRP A 144 4.51 35.41 -5.55
C TRP A 144 5.38 34.61 -6.52
N PRO A 145 5.37 33.26 -6.45
CA PRO A 145 6.00 32.40 -7.44
C PRO A 145 5.64 32.82 -8.86
N TYR A 146 6.67 32.99 -9.69
CA TYR A 146 6.54 33.41 -11.08
C TYR A 146 6.91 32.25 -12.02
N PHE A 147 6.00 31.95 -12.94
CA PHE A 147 6.15 30.89 -13.92
C PHE A 147 6.27 31.51 -15.32
N GLU A 148 7.51 31.59 -15.82
CA GLU A 148 7.81 32.18 -17.13
C GLU A 148 7.22 31.34 -18.28
N ARG A 149 7.27 30.02 -18.13
CA ARG A 149 6.73 29.05 -19.11
C ARG A 149 5.34 28.55 -18.68
N PRO A 150 4.52 28.03 -19.62
CA PRO A 150 3.22 27.45 -19.30
C PRO A 150 3.34 26.36 -18.24
N ILE A 151 2.34 26.26 -17.37
CA ILE A 151 2.27 25.22 -16.34
C ILE A 151 1.61 23.99 -16.96
N ASP A 152 2.33 22.87 -16.99
CA ASP A 152 1.82 21.59 -17.50
C ASP A 152 0.87 20.90 -16.52
N VAL A 153 1.16 21.03 -15.22
CA VAL A 153 0.36 20.43 -14.15
C VAL A 153 0.16 21.45 -13.04
N PHE A 154 -1.10 21.73 -12.69
CA PHE A 154 -1.46 22.62 -11.60
C PHE A 154 -2.15 21.82 -10.49
N ILE A 155 -1.60 21.85 -9.28
CA ILE A 155 -2.09 21.11 -8.12
C ILE A 155 -2.61 22.12 -7.11
N LEU A 156 -3.91 22.05 -6.82
CA LEU A 156 -4.55 22.81 -5.75
C LEU A 156 -4.85 21.90 -4.57
N GLU A 157 -4.18 22.11 -3.43
CA GLU A 157 -4.47 21.38 -2.20
C GLU A 157 -5.27 22.22 -1.20
N GLY A 158 -6.14 21.59 -0.41
CA GLY A 158 -6.86 22.30 0.64
C GLY A 158 -7.83 21.42 1.42
N TRP A 159 -8.13 21.84 2.65
CA TRP A 159 -8.97 21.04 3.55
C TRP A 159 -10.46 21.01 3.12
N CYS A 160 -10.92 22.08 2.47
CA CYS A 160 -12.27 22.20 1.92
C CYS A 160 -12.33 22.03 0.40
N VAL A 161 -11.19 21.74 -0.27
CA VAL A 161 -11.16 21.55 -1.73
C VAL A 161 -12.01 20.35 -2.11
N GLY A 162 -12.94 20.53 -3.05
CA GLY A 162 -13.90 19.49 -3.46
C GLY A 162 -15.14 19.38 -2.58
N ALA A 163 -15.22 20.10 -1.46
CA ALA A 163 -16.37 20.01 -0.57
C ALA A 163 -17.67 20.45 -1.25
N GLN A 164 -18.76 19.73 -0.96
CA GLN A 164 -20.09 19.99 -1.49
C GLN A 164 -20.92 20.79 -0.47
N PRO A 165 -21.88 21.63 -0.94
CA PRO A 165 -22.80 22.29 -0.05
C PRO A 165 -23.76 21.29 0.60
N GLN A 166 -24.02 21.48 1.89
CA GLN A 166 -25.03 20.74 2.64
C GLN A 166 -26.44 21.22 2.30
N SER A 167 -27.41 20.34 2.50
CA SER A 167 -28.83 20.67 2.40
C SER A 167 -29.26 21.67 3.50
N PRO A 168 -30.32 22.47 3.28
CA PRO A 168 -30.78 23.43 4.28
C PRO A 168 -31.16 22.82 5.64
N CYS A 169 -31.60 21.54 5.68
CA CYS A 169 -31.98 20.87 6.91
C CYS A 169 -30.77 20.44 7.76
N GLU A 170 -29.66 20.04 7.12
CA GLU A 170 -28.40 19.74 7.81
C GLU A 170 -27.79 20.97 8.52
N LEU A 171 -28.15 22.17 8.08
CA LEU A 171 -27.71 23.44 8.66
C LEU A 171 -28.61 23.93 9.81
N ASN A 172 -29.64 23.18 10.22
CA ASN A 172 -30.52 23.59 11.31
C ASN A 172 -29.92 23.30 12.69
N VAL A 173 -29.15 22.22 12.82
CA VAL A 173 -28.60 21.75 14.09
C VAL A 173 -27.13 22.13 14.18
N ALA A 174 -26.73 22.73 15.31
CA ALA A 174 -25.33 23.01 15.60
C ALA A 174 -24.55 21.71 15.79
N VAL A 175 -23.37 21.61 15.18
CA VAL A 175 -22.52 20.40 15.31
C VAL A 175 -21.54 20.48 16.48
N ASN A 176 -21.31 21.68 17.02
CA ASN A 176 -20.39 21.91 18.14
C ASN A 176 -20.72 23.20 18.91
N SER A 177 -19.96 23.44 19.98
CA SER A 177 -20.14 24.58 20.87
C SER A 177 -19.87 25.93 20.20
N LEU A 178 -19.02 25.99 19.16
CA LEU A 178 -18.79 27.24 18.41
C LEU A 178 -20.07 27.67 17.70
N GLU A 179 -20.70 26.75 16.96
CA GLU A 179 -21.96 27.06 16.29
C GLU A 179 -23.09 27.31 17.29
N GLN A 180 -23.17 26.53 18.36
CA GLN A 180 -24.23 26.70 19.36
C GLN A 180 -24.18 28.06 20.06
N ASN A 181 -22.97 28.53 20.41
CA ASN A 181 -22.79 29.71 21.25
C ASN A 181 -22.53 30.98 20.44
N GLN A 182 -21.90 30.87 19.27
CA GLN A 182 -21.48 32.02 18.45
C GLN A 182 -22.23 32.13 17.12
N ASP A 183 -22.98 31.11 16.68
CA ASP A 183 -23.87 31.14 15.51
C ASP A 183 -25.26 30.54 15.80
N PRO A 184 -25.96 30.94 16.88
CA PRO A 184 -27.18 30.29 17.33
C PRO A 184 -28.33 30.36 16.31
N ASP A 185 -28.36 31.39 15.45
CA ASP A 185 -29.33 31.55 14.37
C ASP A 185 -28.90 30.89 13.04
N GLY A 186 -27.68 30.35 12.99
CA GLY A 186 -27.12 29.66 11.84
C GLY A 186 -26.78 30.57 10.66
N ARG A 187 -26.74 31.90 10.84
CA ARG A 187 -26.40 32.85 9.75
C ARG A 187 -25.02 32.58 9.18
N TRP A 188 -24.02 32.35 10.03
CA TRP A 188 -22.66 32.11 9.58
C TRP A 188 -22.55 30.81 8.79
N ARG A 189 -23.02 29.68 9.33
CA ARG A 189 -22.94 28.39 8.63
C ARG A 189 -23.76 28.36 7.34
N ARG A 190 -24.92 29.05 7.28
CA ARG A 190 -25.68 29.21 6.04
C ARG A 190 -24.95 30.06 5.02
N CYS A 191 -24.26 31.12 5.45
CA CYS A 191 -23.44 31.95 4.57
C CYS A 191 -22.25 31.16 4.02
N VAL A 192 -21.49 30.45 4.88
CA VAL A 192 -20.40 29.55 4.46
C VAL A 192 -20.89 28.55 3.41
N ASN A 193 -22.03 27.89 3.66
CA ASN A 193 -22.62 26.94 2.73
C ASN A 193 -23.05 27.59 1.40
N SER A 194 -23.61 28.79 1.45
CA SER A 194 -23.99 29.55 0.26
C SER A 194 -22.77 29.96 -0.58
N ARG A 195 -21.68 30.43 0.05
CA ARG A 195 -20.42 30.73 -0.64
C ARG A 195 -19.87 29.46 -1.29
N LEU A 196 -19.84 28.35 -0.55
CA LEU A 196 -19.42 27.05 -1.08
C LEU A 196 -20.23 26.62 -2.29
N ALA A 197 -21.56 26.80 -2.27
CA ALA A 197 -22.45 26.45 -3.38
C ALA A 197 -22.26 27.33 -4.62
N ASN A 198 -22.08 28.64 -4.43
CA ASN A 198 -22.16 29.61 -5.53
C ASN A 198 -20.81 30.05 -6.09
N GLU A 199 -19.74 29.98 -5.30
CA GLU A 199 -18.42 30.50 -5.70
C GLU A 199 -17.40 29.39 -5.92
N TYR A 200 -17.38 28.38 -5.05
CA TYR A 200 -16.32 27.36 -5.03
C TYR A 200 -16.56 26.21 -6.02
N GLN A 201 -17.84 25.87 -6.29
CA GLN A 201 -18.17 24.68 -7.09
C GLN A 201 -17.57 24.73 -8.50
N ALA A 202 -17.57 25.89 -9.16
CA ALA A 202 -17.00 26.02 -10.49
C ALA A 202 -15.50 25.65 -10.51
N VAL A 203 -14.73 26.15 -9.53
CA VAL A 203 -13.30 25.82 -9.39
C VAL A 203 -13.10 24.34 -9.10
N PHE A 204 -13.86 23.76 -8.16
CA PHE A 204 -13.71 22.35 -7.80
C PHE A 204 -14.14 21.39 -8.91
N ASN A 205 -15.15 21.77 -9.69
CA ASN A 205 -15.64 20.98 -10.81
C ASN A 205 -14.72 21.04 -12.02
N ALA A 206 -13.90 22.08 -12.15
CA ALA A 206 -12.91 22.21 -13.22
C ALA A 206 -11.72 21.24 -13.09
N ALA A 207 -11.54 20.57 -11.94
CA ALA A 207 -10.48 19.59 -11.74
C ALA A 207 -10.64 18.38 -12.65
N ASP A 208 -9.57 18.02 -13.35
CA ASP A 208 -9.48 16.80 -14.17
C ASP A 208 -9.36 15.56 -13.27
N ILE A 209 -8.61 15.69 -12.17
CA ILE A 209 -8.34 14.61 -11.23
C ILE A 209 -8.53 15.10 -9.78
N ARG A 210 -9.25 14.32 -8.98
CA ARG A 210 -9.59 14.61 -7.58
C ARG A 210 -9.02 13.54 -6.66
N ILE A 211 -8.14 13.94 -5.75
CA ILE A 211 -7.47 13.06 -4.78
C ILE A 211 -7.93 13.43 -3.36
N MET A 212 -8.16 12.44 -2.51
CA MET A 212 -8.48 12.66 -1.08
C MET A 212 -7.60 11.82 -0.15
N LEU A 213 -7.05 12.48 0.87
CA LEU A 213 -6.51 11.85 2.07
C LEU A 213 -7.61 11.79 3.15
N LYS A 214 -8.30 10.67 3.24
CA LYS A 214 -9.46 10.49 4.12
C LYS A 214 -9.03 10.10 5.52
N ALA A 215 -9.30 10.97 6.50
CA ALA A 215 -9.09 10.67 7.91
C ALA A 215 -10.14 9.67 8.45
N PRO A 216 -9.82 8.88 9.51
CA PRO A 216 -10.80 7.97 10.12
C PRO A 216 -12.04 8.67 10.67
N SER A 217 -11.84 9.79 11.35
CA SER A 217 -12.89 10.57 12.00
C SER A 217 -12.40 11.99 12.27
N PHE A 218 -13.33 12.89 12.66
CA PHE A 218 -12.96 14.24 13.08
C PHE A 218 -12.12 14.25 14.38
N ASP A 219 -12.38 13.32 15.30
CA ASP A 219 -11.61 13.21 16.55
C ASP A 219 -10.13 12.91 16.27
N THR A 220 -9.86 12.08 15.26
CA THR A 220 -8.49 11.83 14.79
C THR A 220 -7.84 13.11 14.24
N VAL A 221 -8.58 13.95 13.50
CA VAL A 221 -8.08 15.23 12.99
C VAL A 221 -7.72 16.18 14.14
N GLN A 222 -8.55 16.23 15.19
CA GLN A 222 -8.25 16.99 16.39
C GLN A 222 -6.97 16.50 17.07
N ALA A 223 -6.80 15.19 17.22
CA ALA A 223 -5.59 14.60 17.79
C ALA A 223 -4.35 14.92 16.94
N TRP A 224 -4.45 14.86 15.61
CA TRP A 224 -3.35 15.24 14.72
C TRP A 224 -2.97 16.71 14.80
N ARG A 225 -3.97 17.59 14.91
CA ARG A 225 -3.72 19.02 15.07
C ARG A 225 -3.03 19.31 16.40
N TRP A 226 -3.43 18.63 17.47
CA TRP A 226 -2.75 18.74 18.77
C TRP A 226 -1.29 18.28 18.69
N GLN A 227 -1.03 17.11 18.08
CA GLN A 227 0.34 16.63 17.85
C GLN A 227 1.20 17.63 17.05
N GLN A 228 0.62 18.27 16.03
CA GLN A 228 1.32 19.28 15.24
C GLN A 228 1.68 20.51 16.08
N GLU A 229 0.75 20.99 16.93
CA GLU A 229 0.98 22.11 17.83
C GLU A 229 2.08 21.80 18.85
N GLN A 230 2.06 20.60 19.44
CA GLN A 230 3.11 20.13 20.35
C GLN A 230 4.49 20.08 19.69
N GLN A 231 4.56 19.60 18.44
CA GLN A 231 5.83 19.59 17.69
C GLN A 231 6.35 20.99 17.39
N LEU A 232 5.46 21.95 17.12
CA LEU A 232 5.83 23.35 16.91
C LEU A 232 6.38 23.98 18.19
N ILE A 233 5.70 23.77 19.32
CA ILE A 233 6.15 24.20 20.66
C ILE A 233 7.51 23.59 21.00
N ALA A 234 7.70 22.29 20.75
CA ALA A 234 8.95 21.61 21.04
C ALA A 234 10.14 22.14 20.21
N ARG A 235 9.88 22.65 18.99
CA ARG A 235 10.93 23.15 18.08
C ARG A 235 11.27 24.62 18.29
N HIS A 236 10.27 25.46 18.54
CA HIS A 236 10.41 26.91 18.55
C HIS A 236 10.18 27.54 19.93
N GLY A 237 9.82 26.73 20.93
CA GLY A 237 9.32 27.22 22.21
C GLY A 237 7.85 27.62 22.14
N ALA A 238 7.21 27.70 23.30
CA ALA A 238 5.88 28.28 23.40
C ALA A 238 5.94 29.79 23.09
N SER A 239 4.91 30.31 22.41
CA SER A 239 4.76 31.74 22.13
C SER A 239 3.35 32.20 22.46
N GLU A 240 3.08 33.50 22.39
CA GLU A 240 1.71 34.03 22.57
C GLU A 240 0.71 33.49 21.53
N HIS A 241 1.21 32.93 20.42
CA HIS A 241 0.38 32.36 19.35
C HIS A 241 0.25 30.83 19.42
N THR A 242 0.92 30.16 20.36
CA THR A 242 0.77 28.71 20.53
C THR A 242 -0.51 28.38 21.27
N LEU A 243 -1.22 27.36 20.79
CA LEU A 243 -2.49 26.93 21.38
C LEU A 243 -2.26 25.81 22.40
N ASP A 244 -2.96 25.88 23.53
CA ASP A 244 -3.14 24.73 24.41
C ASP A 244 -4.18 23.75 23.83
N GLU A 245 -4.42 22.62 24.49
CA GLU A 245 -5.33 21.60 23.97
C GLU A 245 -6.76 22.14 23.78
N GLN A 246 -7.22 23.03 24.67
CA GLN A 246 -8.53 23.65 24.57
C GLN A 246 -8.60 24.71 23.46
N GLY A 247 -7.52 25.45 23.24
CA GLY A 247 -7.34 26.36 22.12
C GLY A 247 -7.37 25.61 20.79
N VAL A 248 -6.73 24.45 20.70
CA VAL A 248 -6.80 23.57 19.52
C VAL A 248 -8.23 23.08 19.27
N LYS A 249 -8.95 22.64 20.31
CA LYS A 249 -10.38 22.27 20.21
C LYS A 249 -11.24 23.42 19.68
N SER A 250 -11.03 24.61 20.22
CA SER A 250 -11.77 25.82 19.82
C SER A 250 -11.45 26.21 18.38
N PHE A 251 -10.18 26.15 17.97
CA PHE A 251 -9.75 26.41 16.61
C PHE A 251 -10.31 25.40 15.62
N ILE A 252 -10.27 24.10 15.95
CA ILE A 252 -10.70 23.07 15.01
C ILE A 252 -12.23 23.05 14.81
N SER A 253 -12.98 23.57 15.79
CA SER A 253 -14.44 23.69 15.73
C SER A 253 -14.94 24.48 14.52
N TYR A 254 -14.16 25.44 14.00
CA TYR A 254 -14.49 26.17 12.76
C TYR A 254 -14.62 25.26 11.54
N PHE A 255 -13.91 24.13 11.55
CA PHE A 255 -13.74 23.24 10.40
C PHE A 255 -14.56 21.97 10.52
N GLU A 256 -15.14 21.70 11.69
CA GLU A 256 -15.76 20.42 12.04
C GLU A 256 -16.88 20.01 11.10
N ARG A 257 -17.88 20.88 10.92
CA ARG A 257 -19.04 20.62 10.07
C ARG A 257 -18.63 20.11 8.70
N LEU A 258 -17.79 20.88 8.02
CA LEU A 258 -17.42 20.60 6.65
C LEU A 258 -16.41 19.44 6.57
N THR A 259 -15.54 19.27 7.57
CA THR A 259 -14.66 18.08 7.64
C THR A 259 -15.49 16.80 7.76
N ARG A 260 -16.48 16.76 8.67
CA ARG A 260 -17.38 15.60 8.80
C ARG A 260 -18.15 15.34 7.50
N HIS A 261 -18.65 16.39 6.86
CA HIS A 261 -19.36 16.29 5.58
C HIS A 261 -18.44 15.73 4.47
N CYS A 262 -17.21 16.24 4.34
CA CYS A 262 -16.23 15.70 3.38
C CYS A 262 -15.93 14.23 3.66
N LEU A 263 -15.67 13.83 4.90
CA LEU A 263 -15.38 12.43 5.24
C LEU A 263 -16.52 11.48 4.87
N ALA A 264 -17.77 11.94 4.95
CA ALA A 264 -18.95 11.15 4.63
C ALA A 264 -19.24 11.06 3.12
N HIS A 265 -19.05 12.14 2.37
CA HIS A 265 -19.57 12.25 1.00
C HIS A 265 -18.51 12.40 -0.09
N LEU A 266 -17.39 13.08 0.18
CA LEU A 266 -16.38 13.38 -0.82
C LEU A 266 -15.70 12.14 -1.44
N PRO A 267 -15.45 11.03 -0.73
CA PRO A 267 -14.80 9.84 -1.31
C PRO A 267 -15.47 9.32 -2.59
N ALA A 268 -16.80 9.38 -2.68
CA ALA A 268 -17.54 8.92 -3.86
C ALA A 268 -17.21 9.75 -5.12
N HIS A 269 -16.84 11.02 -4.94
CA HIS A 269 -16.56 11.99 -5.99
C HIS A 269 -15.07 12.14 -6.32
N CYS A 270 -14.20 11.37 -5.66
CA CYS A 270 -12.77 11.37 -5.93
C CYS A 270 -12.38 10.26 -6.91
N ASP A 271 -11.31 10.52 -7.67
CA ASP A 271 -10.66 9.54 -8.53
C ASP A 271 -9.70 8.67 -7.73
N VAL A 272 -9.06 9.24 -6.71
CA VAL A 272 -8.17 8.53 -5.78
C VAL A 272 -8.53 8.85 -4.34
N VAL A 273 -8.76 7.83 -3.52
CA VAL A 273 -9.00 7.97 -2.07
C VAL A 273 -8.01 7.12 -1.30
N TYR A 274 -7.14 7.78 -0.54
CA TYR A 274 -6.28 7.13 0.44
C TYR A 274 -6.96 7.16 1.81
N HIS A 275 -7.31 5.99 2.34
CA HIS A 275 -7.87 5.87 3.68
C HIS A 275 -6.72 5.75 4.68
N LEU A 276 -6.66 6.73 5.58
CA LEU A 276 -5.64 6.83 6.61
C LEU A 276 -6.11 6.18 7.90
N ASP A 277 -5.21 5.54 8.64
CA ASP A 277 -5.45 5.13 10.03
C ASP A 277 -5.12 6.27 11.02
N ASN A 278 -5.26 6.04 12.33
CA ASN A 278 -4.99 7.05 13.36
C ASN A 278 -3.53 7.54 13.40
N THR A 279 -2.61 6.81 12.79
CA THR A 279 -1.19 7.13 12.69
C THR A 279 -0.78 7.72 11.34
N ARG A 280 -1.75 7.99 10.45
CA ARG A 280 -1.56 8.50 9.07
C ARG A 280 -0.96 7.47 8.12
N HIS A 281 -1.02 6.18 8.43
CA HIS A 281 -0.69 5.13 7.46
C HIS A 281 -1.86 4.88 6.53
N ILE A 282 -1.55 4.70 5.25
CA ILE A 282 -2.53 4.33 4.24
C ILE A 282 -2.76 2.82 4.36
N TYR A 283 -3.98 2.42 4.75
CA TYR A 283 -4.35 1.00 4.84
C TYR A 283 -5.23 0.54 3.67
N GLN A 284 -5.80 1.50 2.94
CA GLN A 284 -6.64 1.24 1.77
C GLN A 284 -6.49 2.37 0.74
N CYS A 285 -6.43 2.02 -0.54
CA CYS A 285 -6.45 2.94 -1.67
C CYS A 285 -7.58 2.57 -2.64
N ASP A 286 -8.53 3.48 -2.84
CA ASP A 286 -9.51 3.36 -3.92
C ASP A 286 -9.01 4.22 -5.10
N ASN A 287 -8.45 3.60 -6.13
CA ASN A 287 -7.85 4.31 -7.27
C ASN A 287 -8.53 3.98 -8.60
N LYS A 288 -9.30 4.94 -9.12
CA LYS A 288 -9.99 4.87 -10.42
C LYS A 288 -9.09 5.22 -11.62
N LEU A 289 -7.92 5.82 -11.39
CA LEU A 289 -6.94 6.15 -12.43
C LEU A 289 -6.11 4.95 -12.89
N ALA A 290 -6.17 3.85 -12.15
CA ALA A 290 -5.43 2.64 -12.48
C ALA A 290 -5.90 2.06 -13.82
N THR A 291 -5.15 2.34 -14.88
CA THR A 291 -5.34 1.71 -16.20
C THR A 291 -4.88 0.25 -16.15
N GLN A 292 -5.45 -0.61 -17.02
CA GLN A 292 -5.09 -2.03 -17.17
C GLN A 292 -3.63 -2.28 -17.65
N GLY A 293 -2.72 -1.30 -17.56
CA GLY A 293 -1.45 -1.30 -18.29
C GLY A 293 -0.17 -1.54 -17.49
N SER A 294 -0.11 -1.28 -16.18
CA SER A 294 1.10 -1.55 -15.39
C SER A 294 0.73 -2.01 -13.97
N ALA A 295 0.56 -3.31 -13.81
CA ALA A 295 0.33 -3.90 -12.52
C ALA A 295 1.64 -3.98 -11.70
N PHE A 296 1.58 -3.90 -10.39
CA PHE A 296 2.76 -4.03 -9.54
C PHE A 296 3.08 -5.51 -9.32
N PRO A 297 4.31 -5.97 -9.65
CA PRO A 297 4.65 -7.37 -9.53
C PRO A 297 4.75 -7.81 -8.06
N VAL A 298 4.26 -9.02 -7.77
CA VAL A 298 4.49 -9.73 -6.52
C VAL A 298 5.03 -11.11 -6.89
N VAL A 299 6.26 -11.41 -6.47
CA VAL A 299 6.95 -12.65 -6.83
C VAL A 299 6.70 -13.70 -5.76
N PHE A 300 6.19 -14.86 -6.15
CA PHE A 300 6.09 -16.05 -5.32
C PHE A 300 7.07 -17.09 -5.84
N THR A 301 7.87 -17.68 -4.95
CA THR A 301 8.92 -18.61 -5.37
C THR A 301 8.97 -19.81 -4.45
N ASP A 302 9.07 -21.01 -5.03
CA ASP A 302 9.58 -22.14 -4.26
C ASP A 302 11.05 -21.94 -3.90
N LEU A 303 11.55 -22.72 -2.94
CA LEU A 303 12.94 -22.71 -2.52
C LEU A 303 13.78 -23.73 -3.27
N ASP A 304 13.48 -25.02 -3.12
CA ASP A 304 14.42 -26.07 -3.53
C ASP A 304 14.35 -26.26 -5.03
N GLY A 305 15.49 -26.28 -5.73
CA GLY A 305 15.50 -26.39 -7.19
C GLY A 305 14.98 -25.16 -7.94
N THR A 306 14.53 -24.13 -7.20
CA THR A 306 14.00 -22.88 -7.74
C THR A 306 14.87 -21.69 -7.31
N LEU A 307 14.69 -21.17 -6.09
CA LEU A 307 15.51 -20.05 -5.57
C LEU A 307 16.88 -20.51 -5.05
N LEU A 308 16.94 -21.77 -4.59
CA LEU A 308 18.14 -22.44 -4.12
C LEU A 308 18.56 -23.51 -5.14
N ASP A 309 19.86 -23.65 -5.35
CA ASP A 309 20.39 -24.78 -6.10
C ASP A 309 20.03 -26.10 -5.41
N HIS A 310 19.61 -27.09 -6.20
CA HIS A 310 19.13 -28.37 -5.70
C HIS A 310 20.23 -29.18 -4.96
N HIS A 311 21.51 -28.91 -5.23
CA HIS A 311 22.62 -29.67 -4.66
C HIS A 311 23.37 -28.88 -3.58
N SER A 312 23.70 -27.61 -3.86
CA SER A 312 24.49 -26.79 -2.93
C SER A 312 23.64 -26.02 -1.92
N TYR A 313 22.31 -25.91 -2.14
CA TYR A 313 21.41 -25.07 -1.37
C TYR A 313 21.83 -23.58 -1.34
N GLN A 314 22.63 -23.15 -2.31
CA GLN A 314 23.09 -21.77 -2.45
C GLN A 314 22.14 -20.97 -3.36
N CYS A 315 22.08 -19.66 -3.14
CA CYS A 315 21.29 -18.72 -3.96
C CYS A 315 22.15 -17.64 -4.62
N ASP A 316 23.47 -17.83 -4.71
CA ASP A 316 24.42 -16.77 -5.07
C ASP A 316 24.13 -16.12 -6.42
N GLU A 317 23.68 -16.89 -7.42
CA GLU A 317 23.32 -16.35 -8.74
C GLU A 317 22.03 -15.52 -8.70
N ALA A 318 21.10 -15.79 -7.78
CA ALA A 318 19.87 -15.02 -7.62
C ALA A 318 20.06 -13.75 -6.76
N LYS A 319 21.09 -13.70 -5.89
CA LYS A 319 21.33 -12.58 -4.95
C LYS A 319 21.34 -11.20 -5.61
N PRO A 320 22.01 -10.95 -6.75
CA PRO A 320 22.00 -9.63 -7.38
C PRO A 320 20.58 -9.15 -7.72
N LEU A 321 19.75 -10.04 -8.26
CA LEU A 321 18.38 -9.70 -8.62
C LEU A 321 17.48 -9.60 -7.37
N LEU A 322 17.66 -10.46 -6.36
CA LEU A 322 16.95 -10.32 -5.08
C LEU A 322 17.23 -8.94 -4.44
N ASN A 323 18.48 -8.49 -4.46
CA ASN A 323 18.85 -7.17 -3.96
C ASN A 323 18.20 -6.06 -4.77
N ALA A 324 18.21 -6.16 -6.11
CA ALA A 324 17.57 -5.18 -6.99
C ALA A 324 16.04 -5.13 -6.77
N LEU A 325 15.38 -6.28 -6.63
CA LEU A 325 13.95 -6.36 -6.32
C LEU A 325 13.63 -5.80 -4.94
N SER A 326 14.46 -6.09 -3.93
CA SER A 326 14.32 -5.53 -2.58
C SER A 326 14.47 -3.99 -2.59
N GLN A 327 15.44 -3.45 -3.33
CA GLN A 327 15.61 -2.01 -3.52
C GLN A 327 14.39 -1.38 -4.22
N ALA A 328 13.86 -2.05 -5.24
CA ALA A 328 12.62 -1.70 -5.92
C ALA A 328 11.34 -1.98 -5.12
N GLN A 329 11.47 -2.56 -3.92
CA GLN A 329 10.38 -2.99 -3.05
C GLN A 329 9.36 -3.91 -3.72
N VAL A 330 9.82 -4.71 -4.68
CA VAL A 330 9.03 -5.81 -5.24
C VAL A 330 9.01 -6.94 -4.21
N PRO A 331 7.85 -7.31 -3.63
CA PRO A 331 7.81 -8.37 -2.64
C PRO A 331 8.17 -9.70 -3.29
N VAL A 332 9.16 -10.37 -2.70
CA VAL A 332 9.50 -11.76 -3.01
C VAL A 332 9.05 -12.61 -1.84
N ILE A 333 8.08 -13.48 -2.08
CA ILE A 333 7.40 -14.29 -1.07
C ILE A 333 7.77 -15.75 -1.32
N VAL A 334 8.47 -16.34 -0.37
CA VAL A 334 8.78 -17.77 -0.43
C VAL A 334 7.52 -18.59 -0.20
N ASN A 335 7.33 -19.70 -0.93
CA ASN A 335 6.20 -20.60 -0.74
C ASN A 335 6.67 -22.06 -0.85
N SER A 336 6.94 -22.69 0.30
CA SER A 336 7.65 -23.97 0.37
C SER A 336 6.93 -25.03 1.20
N SER A 337 7.28 -26.31 1.00
CA SER A 337 6.84 -27.43 1.84
C SER A 337 7.58 -27.52 3.18
N LYS A 338 8.66 -26.75 3.32
CA LYS A 338 9.49 -26.68 4.53
C LYS A 338 8.73 -26.08 5.72
N THR A 339 9.17 -26.43 6.92
CA THR A 339 8.63 -25.83 8.16
C THR A 339 9.07 -24.38 8.29
N ALA A 340 8.37 -23.62 9.14
CA ALA A 340 8.79 -22.26 9.47
C ALA A 340 10.20 -22.23 10.08
N ALA A 341 10.57 -23.24 10.88
CA ALA A 341 11.90 -23.35 11.48
C ALA A 341 13.00 -23.55 10.43
N GLU A 342 12.77 -24.40 9.43
CA GLU A 342 13.71 -24.61 8.32
C GLU A 342 13.88 -23.33 7.49
N ILE A 343 12.77 -22.69 7.10
CA ILE A 343 12.82 -21.48 6.26
C ILE A 343 13.49 -20.33 7.02
N HIS A 344 13.21 -20.17 8.32
CA HIS A 344 13.82 -19.15 9.14
C HIS A 344 15.35 -19.32 9.24
N ALA A 345 15.83 -20.54 9.49
CA ALA A 345 17.26 -20.84 9.54
C ALA A 345 17.95 -20.57 8.18
N LEU A 346 17.30 -20.94 7.07
CA LEU A 346 17.79 -20.67 5.72
C LEU A 346 17.86 -19.16 5.42
N CYS A 347 16.81 -18.41 5.74
CA CYS A 347 16.77 -16.97 5.54
C CYS A 347 17.88 -16.27 6.35
N GLN A 348 18.10 -16.68 7.60
CA GLN A 348 19.21 -16.16 8.41
C GLN A 348 20.58 -16.47 7.81
N ALA A 349 20.82 -17.72 7.38
CA ALA A 349 22.09 -18.14 6.80
C ALA A 349 22.40 -17.44 5.47
N LEU A 350 21.37 -17.10 4.70
CA LEU A 350 21.50 -16.44 3.40
C LEU A 350 21.39 -14.91 3.48
N HIS A 351 21.20 -14.36 4.69
CA HIS A 351 20.93 -12.94 4.93
C HIS A 351 19.75 -12.41 4.10
N LEU A 352 18.69 -13.21 4.01
CA LEU A 352 17.43 -12.86 3.36
C LEU A 352 16.42 -12.46 4.43
N ASP A 353 15.80 -11.30 4.29
CA ASP A 353 14.67 -10.86 5.10
C ASP A 353 13.43 -10.85 4.21
N LEU A 354 12.82 -12.03 4.00
CA LEU A 354 11.71 -12.21 3.08
C LEU A 354 10.47 -12.74 3.81
N PRO A 355 9.25 -12.31 3.45
CA PRO A 355 8.05 -13.00 3.85
C PRO A 355 8.01 -14.41 3.25
N PHE A 356 7.45 -15.36 3.99
CA PHE A 356 7.40 -16.74 3.55
C PHE A 356 6.12 -17.45 3.96
N ILE A 357 5.74 -18.43 3.16
CA ILE A 357 4.62 -19.33 3.37
C ILE A 357 5.22 -20.71 3.60
N CYS A 358 4.89 -21.32 4.74
CA CYS A 358 5.44 -22.62 5.14
C CYS A 358 4.43 -23.76 4.95
N GLU A 359 4.94 -24.99 5.00
CA GLU A 359 4.17 -26.25 5.03
C GLU A 359 3.10 -26.33 3.92
N ASN A 360 3.47 -26.00 2.67
CA ASN A 360 2.62 -26.06 1.47
C ASN A 360 1.37 -25.15 1.51
N GLY A 361 1.52 -23.94 2.02
CA GLY A 361 0.41 -22.97 2.03
C GLY A 361 -0.31 -22.87 3.37
N ALA A 362 0.25 -23.40 4.44
CA ALA A 362 -0.45 -23.51 5.71
C ALA A 362 -0.46 -22.21 6.52
N ALA A 363 0.61 -21.43 6.47
CA ALA A 363 0.70 -20.16 7.20
C ALA A 363 1.67 -19.21 6.52
N LEU A 364 1.35 -17.92 6.55
CA LEU A 364 2.21 -16.83 6.12
C LEU A 364 2.94 -16.23 7.34
N TYR A 365 4.24 -16.03 7.18
CA TYR A 365 5.12 -15.32 8.10
C TYR A 365 5.64 -14.06 7.41
N VAL A 366 5.42 -12.90 8.01
CA VAL A 366 5.83 -11.61 7.46
C VAL A 366 6.78 -10.93 8.45
N PRO A 367 8.05 -10.68 8.07
CA PRO A 367 8.94 -9.84 8.87
C PRO A 367 8.30 -8.47 9.14
N LYS A 368 8.41 -7.98 10.38
CA LYS A 368 7.91 -6.66 10.76
C LYS A 368 8.57 -5.58 9.90
N GLY A 369 7.75 -4.79 9.19
CA GLY A 369 8.22 -3.71 8.31
C GLY A 369 8.26 -4.08 6.82
N HIS A 370 8.04 -5.34 6.47
CA HIS A 370 8.08 -5.80 5.07
C HIS A 370 6.81 -5.45 4.28
N PHE A 371 5.66 -5.34 4.96
CA PHE A 371 4.40 -4.83 4.40
C PHE A 371 4.01 -3.51 5.05
N ILE A 372 3.23 -2.70 4.32
CA ILE A 372 2.77 -1.37 4.77
C ILE A 372 1.94 -1.49 6.04
N THR A 373 1.02 -2.47 6.08
CA THR A 373 0.21 -2.76 7.24
C THR A 373 0.31 -4.24 7.64
N PRO A 374 0.26 -4.54 8.95
CA PRO A 374 0.24 -5.93 9.40
C PRO A 374 -1.03 -6.63 8.91
N PRO A 375 -0.97 -7.93 8.55
CA PRO A 375 -2.16 -8.68 8.19
C PRO A 375 -3.24 -8.61 9.28
N LYS A 376 -4.50 -8.41 8.90
CA LYS A 376 -5.63 -8.43 9.84
C LYS A 376 -5.68 -9.79 10.54
N ALA A 377 -5.83 -9.80 11.86
CA ALA A 377 -5.83 -11.01 12.70
C ALA A 377 -4.50 -11.79 12.75
N ALA A 378 -3.38 -11.21 12.31
CA ALA A 378 -2.07 -11.82 12.52
C ALA A 378 -1.72 -11.94 14.00
N GLN A 379 -1.15 -13.07 14.36
CA GLN A 379 -0.50 -13.28 15.64
C GLN A 379 0.90 -12.64 15.62
N GLN A 380 1.34 -12.11 16.75
CA GLN A 380 2.69 -11.60 16.91
C GLN A 380 3.58 -12.66 17.53
N CYS A 381 4.70 -12.96 16.89
CA CYS A 381 5.73 -13.83 17.45
C CYS A 381 7.09 -13.30 17.02
N ASP A 382 7.93 -12.93 17.99
CA ASP A 382 9.26 -12.36 17.78
C ASP A 382 9.25 -11.21 16.75
N ASN A 383 9.96 -11.38 15.64
CA ASN A 383 10.08 -10.42 14.55
C ASN A 383 9.05 -10.61 13.42
N TYR A 384 8.07 -11.51 13.60
CA TYR A 384 7.11 -11.87 12.57
C TYR A 384 5.66 -11.56 12.96
N TRP A 385 4.88 -11.24 11.93
CA TRP A 385 3.44 -11.40 11.90
C TRP A 385 3.12 -12.78 11.32
N ILE A 386 2.35 -13.59 12.03
CA ILE A 386 1.96 -14.93 11.62
C ILE A 386 0.48 -14.96 11.28
N MET A 387 0.15 -15.41 10.08
CA MET A 387 -1.22 -15.58 9.60
C MET A 387 -1.45 -17.04 9.21
N PRO A 388 -2.03 -17.86 10.09
CA PRO A 388 -2.38 -19.23 9.76
C PRO A 388 -3.57 -19.27 8.79
N PHE A 389 -3.44 -20.05 7.72
CA PHE A 389 -4.51 -20.38 6.78
C PHE A 389 -5.08 -21.78 7.03
N ALA A 390 -4.26 -22.67 7.59
CA ALA A 390 -4.63 -24.03 7.95
C ALA A 390 -4.96 -24.15 9.45
N PRO A 391 -5.80 -25.13 9.83
CA PRO A 391 -5.94 -25.50 11.23
C PRO A 391 -4.64 -26.09 11.78
N PRO A 392 -4.44 -26.06 13.12
CA PRO A 392 -3.28 -26.68 13.75
C PRO A 392 -3.15 -28.17 13.44
N LEU A 393 -1.93 -28.69 13.53
CA LEU A 393 -1.56 -30.08 13.25
C LEU A 393 -2.50 -31.11 13.93
N GLY A 394 -2.98 -30.85 15.14
CA GLY A 394 -3.89 -31.75 15.86
C GLY A 394 -5.15 -32.11 15.06
N THR A 395 -5.70 -31.17 14.26
CA THR A 395 -6.85 -31.43 13.40
C THR A 395 -6.49 -32.35 12.23
N LEU A 396 -5.31 -32.16 11.63
CA LEU A 396 -4.83 -33.05 10.57
C LEU A 396 -4.55 -34.45 11.10
N GLN A 397 -4.00 -34.58 12.31
CA GLN A 397 -3.73 -35.86 12.97
C GLN A 397 -5.00 -36.67 13.23
N GLN A 398 -6.14 -36.03 13.50
CA GLN A 398 -7.44 -36.72 13.56
C GLN A 398 -7.80 -37.34 12.21
N CYS A 399 -7.60 -36.61 11.10
CA CYS A 399 -7.84 -37.13 9.75
C CYS A 399 -6.89 -38.30 9.42
N ILE A 400 -5.60 -38.16 9.75
CA ILE A 400 -4.61 -39.23 9.58
C ILE A 400 -4.98 -40.46 10.39
N SER A 401 -5.47 -40.28 11.63
CA SER A 401 -5.88 -41.40 12.49
C SER A 401 -7.09 -42.14 11.91
N ALA A 402 -8.09 -41.42 11.39
CA ALA A 402 -9.23 -42.03 10.70
C ALA A 402 -8.80 -42.80 9.45
N LEU A 403 -7.85 -42.26 8.66
CA LEU A 403 -7.29 -42.97 7.50
C LEU A 403 -6.45 -44.19 7.89
N ALA A 404 -5.79 -44.15 9.05
CA ALA A 404 -5.01 -45.27 9.56
C ALA A 404 -5.87 -46.50 9.92
N GLU A 405 -7.16 -46.34 10.20
CA GLU A 405 -8.08 -47.47 10.45
C GLU A 405 -8.17 -48.41 9.22
N GLN A 406 -8.10 -47.85 8.01
CA GLN A 406 -8.16 -48.61 6.76
C GLN A 406 -6.79 -48.83 6.11
N PHE A 407 -5.88 -47.86 6.25
CA PHE A 407 -4.60 -47.83 5.50
C PHE A 407 -3.37 -47.85 6.41
N GLY A 408 -3.51 -48.20 7.69
CA GLY A 408 -2.45 -48.10 8.70
C GLY A 408 -1.17 -48.87 8.37
N ASP A 409 -1.23 -49.95 7.60
CA ASP A 409 -0.03 -50.69 7.15
C ASP A 409 0.65 -50.08 5.92
N SER A 410 -0.02 -49.14 5.25
CA SER A 410 0.44 -48.55 3.98
C SER A 410 1.25 -47.26 4.15
N PHE A 411 1.31 -46.68 5.36
CA PHE A 411 2.10 -45.48 5.60
C PHE A 411 2.58 -45.36 7.06
N ARG A 412 3.56 -44.49 7.27
CA ARG A 412 3.96 -43.97 8.59
C ARG A 412 4.03 -42.46 8.53
N SER A 413 3.49 -41.76 9.52
CA SER A 413 3.60 -40.30 9.56
C SER A 413 5.03 -39.86 9.91
N PHE A 414 5.41 -38.66 9.51
CA PHE A 414 6.72 -38.09 9.77
C PHE A 414 6.99 -38.05 11.28
N SER A 415 5.98 -37.70 12.08
CA SER A 415 6.02 -37.69 13.55
C SER A 415 6.22 -39.08 14.18
N GLN A 416 5.85 -40.17 13.49
CA GLN A 416 6.00 -41.54 13.97
C GLN A 416 7.37 -42.16 13.62
N LEU A 417 8.13 -41.55 12.71
CA LEU A 417 9.43 -42.06 12.28
C LEU A 417 10.52 -41.64 13.26
N SER A 418 11.44 -42.55 13.57
CA SER A 418 12.60 -42.23 14.41
C SER A 418 13.56 -41.28 13.69
N SER A 419 14.29 -40.45 14.45
CA SER A 419 15.27 -39.51 13.88
C SER A 419 16.32 -40.20 13.00
N LYS A 420 16.74 -41.43 13.35
CA LYS A 420 17.64 -42.25 12.52
C LYS A 420 17.02 -42.57 11.16
N ARG A 421 15.73 -42.94 11.13
CA ARG A 421 15.03 -43.27 9.89
C ARG A 421 14.77 -42.01 9.05
N LEU A 422 14.35 -40.92 9.69
CA LEU A 422 14.15 -39.64 9.02
C LEU A 422 15.45 -39.13 8.41
N SER A 423 16.57 -39.23 9.12
CA SER A 423 17.89 -38.87 8.58
C SER A 423 18.25 -39.68 7.35
N ALA A 424 18.02 -41.01 7.38
CA ALA A 424 18.29 -41.87 6.23
C ALA A 424 17.39 -41.56 5.01
N LEU A 425 16.14 -41.13 5.23
CA LEU A 425 15.20 -40.78 4.15
C LEU A 425 15.42 -39.38 3.60
N THR A 426 15.80 -38.43 4.46
CA THR A 426 15.86 -37.00 4.12
C THR A 426 17.27 -36.52 3.76
N GLY A 427 18.31 -37.22 4.25
CA GLY A 427 19.69 -36.75 4.24
C GLY A 427 19.99 -35.70 5.33
N LEU A 428 19.00 -35.31 6.14
CA LEU A 428 19.17 -34.28 7.16
C LEU A 428 19.74 -34.86 8.45
N THR A 429 20.58 -34.08 9.14
CA THR A 429 21.21 -34.44 10.42
C THR A 429 21.24 -33.25 11.37
N GLY A 430 21.38 -33.50 12.67
CA GLY A 430 21.55 -32.45 13.68
C GLY A 430 20.38 -31.47 13.72
N GLU A 431 20.67 -30.17 13.77
CA GLU A 431 19.67 -29.11 13.85
C GLU A 431 18.72 -29.07 12.66
N ALA A 432 19.20 -29.35 11.44
CA ALA A 432 18.37 -29.35 10.24
C ALA A 432 17.27 -30.42 10.32
N LEU A 433 17.56 -31.57 10.94
CA LEU A 433 16.55 -32.60 11.18
C LEU A 433 15.54 -32.14 12.23
N THR A 434 15.99 -31.54 13.33
CA THR A 434 15.11 -30.97 14.36
C THR A 434 14.18 -29.91 13.77
N GLN A 435 14.69 -29.02 12.93
CA GLN A 435 13.90 -27.99 12.24
C GLN A 435 12.83 -28.61 11.33
N ALA A 436 13.16 -29.65 10.57
CA ALA A 436 12.20 -30.37 9.73
C ALA A 436 11.12 -31.12 10.53
N GLN A 437 11.42 -31.48 11.79
CA GLN A 437 10.48 -32.11 12.71
C GLN A 437 9.56 -31.09 13.41
N THR A 438 9.93 -29.81 13.49
CA THR A 438 9.10 -28.73 14.08
C THR A 438 7.96 -28.33 13.14
N ARG A 439 6.97 -29.22 13.00
CA ARG A 439 5.78 -29.01 12.15
C ARG A 439 4.59 -28.53 12.97
N HIS A 440 3.91 -27.50 12.48
CA HIS A 440 2.75 -26.93 13.15
C HIS A 440 1.42 -27.20 12.42
N TYR A 441 1.47 -27.56 11.13
CA TYR A 441 0.28 -27.67 10.29
C TYR A 441 0.22 -28.93 9.44
N SER A 442 1.33 -29.65 9.29
CA SER A 442 1.46 -30.80 8.39
C SER A 442 2.19 -31.97 9.03
N ASP A 443 1.93 -33.18 8.53
CA ASP A 443 2.63 -34.41 8.95
C ASP A 443 2.79 -35.32 7.73
N PRO A 444 3.88 -35.15 6.95
CA PRO A 444 4.10 -35.91 5.71
C PRO A 444 4.06 -37.43 5.96
N LEU A 445 3.53 -38.18 5.00
CA LEU A 445 3.38 -39.62 5.11
C LEU A 445 4.45 -40.32 4.29
N TYR A 446 5.25 -41.15 4.95
CA TYR A 446 6.14 -42.09 4.27
C TYR A 446 5.29 -43.25 3.75
N TRP A 447 5.09 -43.27 2.44
CA TRP A 447 4.20 -44.22 1.79
C TRP A 447 4.92 -45.55 1.51
N GLN A 448 4.25 -46.66 1.84
CA GLN A 448 4.74 -48.03 1.69
C GLN A 448 3.77 -48.92 0.92
N GLY A 449 2.54 -48.45 0.66
CA GLY A 449 1.54 -49.16 -0.15
C GLY A 449 1.81 -49.07 -1.65
N SER A 450 1.03 -49.81 -2.45
CA SER A 450 1.05 -49.70 -3.91
C SER A 450 0.37 -48.42 -4.40
N ASP A 451 0.56 -48.07 -5.68
CA ASP A 451 -0.10 -46.93 -6.30
C ASP A 451 -1.63 -47.08 -6.32
N GLU A 452 -2.15 -48.30 -6.44
CA GLU A 452 -3.59 -48.59 -6.34
C GLU A 452 -4.13 -48.26 -4.95
N VAL A 453 -3.40 -48.66 -3.90
CA VAL A 453 -3.78 -48.32 -2.52
C VAL A 453 -3.69 -46.82 -2.29
N LEU A 454 -2.70 -46.14 -2.89
CA LEU A 454 -2.58 -44.68 -2.81
C LEU A 454 -3.77 -43.98 -3.47
N HIS A 455 -4.28 -44.52 -4.57
CA HIS A 455 -5.49 -44.01 -5.22
C HIS A 455 -6.71 -44.13 -4.29
N GLN A 456 -6.91 -45.30 -3.67
CA GLN A 456 -7.99 -45.51 -2.71
C GLN A 456 -7.86 -44.61 -1.46
N PHE A 457 -6.62 -44.46 -0.95
CA PHE A 457 -6.31 -43.53 0.14
C PHE A 457 -6.65 -42.09 -0.24
N THR A 458 -6.33 -41.68 -1.45
CA THR A 458 -6.63 -40.33 -1.95
C THR A 458 -8.14 -40.07 -1.97
N LEU A 459 -8.94 -41.04 -2.46
CA LEU A 459 -10.40 -40.92 -2.46
C LEU A 459 -10.97 -40.87 -1.03
N ALA A 460 -10.41 -41.64 -0.09
CA ALA A 460 -10.83 -41.62 1.31
C ALA A 460 -10.48 -40.29 1.99
N ALA A 461 -9.26 -39.78 1.77
CA ALA A 461 -8.79 -38.50 2.27
C ALA A 461 -9.66 -37.34 1.77
N GLN A 462 -10.05 -37.35 0.49
CA GLN A 462 -10.94 -36.33 -0.08
C GLN A 462 -12.31 -36.30 0.59
N LYS A 463 -12.86 -37.45 1.02
CA LYS A 463 -14.12 -37.50 1.78
C LYS A 463 -14.01 -36.84 3.17
N LEU A 464 -12.80 -36.81 3.73
CA LEU A 464 -12.48 -36.08 4.96
C LEU A 464 -12.12 -34.60 4.70
N GLY A 465 -12.27 -34.13 3.46
CA GLY A 465 -11.92 -32.75 3.06
C GLY A 465 -10.42 -32.51 2.87
N CYS A 466 -9.60 -33.56 2.86
CA CYS A 466 -8.16 -33.44 2.65
C CYS A 466 -7.79 -33.53 1.16
N GLU A 467 -6.87 -32.67 0.74
CA GLU A 467 -6.15 -32.78 -0.52
C GLU A 467 -4.90 -33.66 -0.31
N VAL A 468 -4.64 -34.59 -1.24
CA VAL A 468 -3.46 -35.46 -1.22
C VAL A 468 -2.54 -35.08 -2.37
N LEU A 469 -1.27 -34.90 -2.05
CA LEU A 469 -0.24 -34.55 -3.02
C LEU A 469 0.97 -35.47 -2.84
N ARG A 470 1.34 -36.18 -3.91
CA ARG A 470 2.55 -36.99 -3.92
C ARG A 470 3.75 -36.10 -4.21
N GLY A 471 4.55 -35.81 -3.19
CA GLY A 471 5.86 -35.20 -3.36
C GLY A 471 6.91 -36.23 -3.80
N GLY A 472 8.17 -35.81 -3.89
CA GLY A 472 9.26 -36.73 -4.29
C GLY A 472 9.43 -37.91 -3.33
N ARG A 473 9.52 -37.63 -2.02
CA ARG A 473 9.81 -38.65 -0.98
C ARG A 473 8.63 -38.99 -0.08
N PHE A 474 7.69 -38.07 0.07
CA PHE A 474 6.56 -38.19 1.00
C PHE A 474 5.25 -37.85 0.29
N VAL A 475 4.17 -38.45 0.78
CA VAL A 475 2.80 -38.05 0.44
C VAL A 475 2.37 -36.98 1.43
N HIS A 476 1.92 -35.85 0.94
CA HIS A 476 1.45 -34.71 1.74
C HIS A 476 -0.06 -34.72 1.81
N LEU A 477 -0.58 -34.47 3.01
CA LEU A 477 -2.00 -34.31 3.29
C LEU A 477 -2.24 -32.85 3.71
N SER A 478 -3.21 -32.18 3.10
CA SER A 478 -3.50 -30.77 3.36
C SER A 478 -4.99 -30.57 3.56
N LEU A 479 -5.40 -29.87 4.62
CA LEU A 479 -6.81 -29.64 4.94
C LEU A 479 -7.23 -28.25 4.49
N GLY A 480 -7.92 -28.16 3.36
CA GLY A 480 -8.48 -26.90 2.84
C GLY A 480 -7.46 -25.89 2.28
N VAL A 481 -6.15 -26.14 2.39
CA VAL A 481 -5.07 -25.24 1.96
C VAL A 481 -4.17 -25.88 0.91
N ASN A 482 -3.55 -25.05 0.07
CA ASN A 482 -2.42 -25.40 -0.79
C ASN A 482 -1.64 -24.12 -1.16
N LYS A 483 -0.49 -24.28 -1.82
CA LYS A 483 0.37 -23.15 -2.22
C LYS A 483 -0.37 -22.09 -3.05
N GLY A 484 -1.28 -22.49 -3.93
CA GLY A 484 -2.08 -21.58 -4.77
C GLY A 484 -3.13 -20.78 -4.00
N LYS A 485 -3.85 -21.44 -3.08
CA LYS A 485 -4.79 -20.77 -2.17
C LYS A 485 -4.06 -19.74 -1.30
N ALA A 486 -2.89 -20.10 -0.76
CA ALA A 486 -2.07 -19.19 0.03
C ALA A 486 -1.60 -17.96 -0.78
N LEU A 487 -1.14 -18.17 -2.02
CA LEU A 487 -0.83 -17.07 -2.96
C LEU A 487 -2.04 -16.14 -3.12
N HIS A 488 -3.24 -16.68 -3.36
CA HIS A 488 -4.44 -15.87 -3.55
C HIS A 488 -4.81 -15.08 -2.30
N TYR A 489 -4.75 -15.69 -1.11
CA TYR A 489 -4.98 -14.99 0.16
C TYR A 489 -4.00 -13.82 0.34
N VAL A 490 -2.72 -14.02 0.03
CA VAL A 490 -1.71 -12.96 0.13
C VAL A 490 -2.00 -11.83 -0.85
N MET A 491 -2.33 -12.14 -2.11
CA MET A 491 -2.67 -11.14 -3.11
C MET A 491 -3.90 -10.32 -2.71
N GLN A 492 -4.96 -10.97 -2.22
CA GLN A 492 -6.16 -10.29 -1.72
C GLN A 492 -5.88 -9.39 -0.52
N MET A 493 -4.99 -9.81 0.37
CA MET A 493 -4.57 -9.04 1.54
C MET A 493 -3.74 -7.80 1.16
N LEU A 494 -2.87 -7.93 0.16
CA LEU A 494 -2.01 -6.84 -0.29
C LEU A 494 -2.75 -5.85 -1.19
N ALA A 495 -3.67 -6.31 -2.06
CA ALA A 495 -4.30 -5.48 -3.08
C ALA A 495 -4.87 -4.14 -2.57
N PRO A 496 -5.60 -4.07 -1.43
CA PRO A 496 -6.10 -2.80 -0.90
C PRO A 496 -5.00 -1.79 -0.55
N GLN A 497 -3.78 -2.26 -0.28
CA GLN A 497 -2.63 -1.47 0.14
C GLN A 497 -1.84 -0.89 -1.04
N TYR A 498 -2.24 -1.14 -2.30
CA TYR A 498 -1.52 -0.63 -3.47
C TYR A 498 -2.43 0.26 -4.32
N SER A 499 -1.84 1.27 -4.96
CA SER A 499 -2.58 2.19 -5.84
C SER A 499 -2.68 1.69 -7.29
N CYS A 500 -2.25 0.46 -7.55
CA CYS A 500 -2.32 -0.17 -8.86
C CYS A 500 -2.66 -1.65 -8.68
N PRO A 501 -3.21 -2.32 -9.71
CA PRO A 501 -3.46 -3.75 -9.67
C PRO A 501 -2.17 -4.49 -9.35
N LEU A 502 -2.26 -5.54 -8.55
CA LEU A 502 -1.12 -6.43 -8.31
C LEU A 502 -1.08 -7.51 -9.40
N HIS A 503 0.13 -7.94 -9.77
CA HIS A 503 0.35 -9.03 -10.72
C HIS A 503 1.23 -10.10 -10.09
N SER A 504 0.67 -11.28 -9.87
CA SER A 504 1.37 -12.40 -9.26
C SER A 504 2.26 -13.11 -10.28
N ILE A 505 3.53 -13.30 -9.92
CA ILE A 505 4.51 -14.08 -10.70
C ILE A 505 4.92 -15.26 -9.84
N ALA A 506 4.62 -16.50 -10.25
CA ALA A 506 5.00 -17.70 -9.51
C ALA A 506 6.13 -18.46 -10.22
N LEU A 507 7.13 -18.88 -9.44
CA LEU A 507 8.25 -19.70 -9.90
C LEU A 507 8.30 -21.03 -9.12
N GLY A 508 8.46 -22.13 -9.83
CA GLY A 508 8.61 -23.47 -9.25
C GLY A 508 9.16 -24.47 -10.26
N ASP A 509 9.75 -25.57 -9.80
CA ASP A 509 10.42 -26.57 -10.63
C ASP A 509 9.71 -27.94 -10.63
N SER A 510 8.71 -28.13 -9.76
CA SER A 510 8.17 -29.46 -9.45
C SER A 510 6.64 -29.55 -9.52
N HIS A 511 6.13 -30.79 -9.44
CA HIS A 511 4.69 -31.06 -9.38
C HIS A 511 4.00 -30.49 -8.13
N ASN A 512 4.75 -30.21 -7.05
CA ASN A 512 4.21 -29.59 -5.83
C ASN A 512 3.82 -28.12 -6.07
N ASP A 513 4.41 -27.49 -7.09
CA ASP A 513 4.23 -26.07 -7.36
C ASP A 513 3.07 -25.79 -8.33
N VAL A 514 2.50 -26.84 -8.94
CA VAL A 514 1.39 -26.72 -9.91
C VAL A 514 0.26 -25.85 -9.37
N ALA A 515 -0.16 -26.05 -8.11
CA ALA A 515 -1.23 -25.26 -7.52
C ALA A 515 -0.89 -23.75 -7.46
N MET A 516 0.38 -23.40 -7.18
CA MET A 516 0.86 -22.02 -7.15
C MET A 516 0.98 -21.43 -8.56
N LEU A 517 1.58 -22.20 -9.47
CA LEU A 517 1.78 -21.81 -10.87
C LEU A 517 0.45 -21.59 -11.60
N GLU A 518 -0.54 -22.45 -11.38
CA GLU A 518 -1.89 -22.29 -11.93
C GLU A 518 -2.62 -21.06 -11.37
N ALA A 519 -2.41 -20.75 -10.09
CA ALA A 519 -3.07 -19.63 -9.43
C ALA A 519 -2.49 -18.27 -9.81
N ALA A 520 -1.24 -18.21 -10.25
CA ALA A 520 -0.55 -16.96 -10.57
C ALA A 520 -0.95 -16.38 -11.93
N ASP A 521 -0.81 -15.06 -12.09
CA ASP A 521 -1.03 -14.36 -13.36
C ASP A 521 0.03 -14.78 -14.38
N THR A 522 1.30 -14.77 -13.97
CA THR A 522 2.43 -15.32 -14.73
C THR A 522 3.01 -16.55 -14.02
N ALA A 523 3.00 -17.68 -14.70
CA ALA A 523 3.64 -18.91 -14.25
C ALA A 523 5.01 -19.09 -14.92
N ILE A 524 6.03 -19.40 -14.14
CA ILE A 524 7.38 -19.69 -14.61
C ILE A 524 7.81 -21.06 -14.06
N VAL A 525 8.04 -22.00 -14.97
CA VAL A 525 8.57 -23.32 -14.65
C VAL A 525 10.09 -23.27 -14.74
N ILE A 526 10.77 -23.53 -13.63
CA ILE A 526 12.23 -23.62 -13.61
C ILE A 526 12.65 -25.01 -14.08
N ALA A 527 13.63 -25.07 -14.99
CA ALA A 527 14.21 -26.31 -15.47
C ALA A 527 14.78 -27.11 -14.29
N ASN A 528 14.62 -28.42 -14.33
CA ASN A 528 15.18 -29.32 -13.33
C ASN A 528 16.06 -30.38 -14.00
N SER A 529 17.01 -30.94 -13.26
CA SER A 529 17.99 -31.90 -13.77
C SER A 529 17.36 -33.25 -14.16
N GLU A 530 16.17 -33.56 -13.63
CA GLU A 530 15.42 -34.78 -13.90
C GLU A 530 14.49 -34.67 -15.12
N ASN A 531 14.37 -33.49 -15.73
CA ASN A 531 13.44 -33.20 -16.84
C ASN A 531 11.97 -33.54 -16.53
N THR A 532 11.57 -33.43 -15.26
CA THR A 532 10.23 -33.73 -14.75
C THR A 532 9.38 -32.47 -14.60
N ALA A 533 9.45 -31.58 -15.60
CA ALA A 533 8.74 -30.31 -15.57
C ALA A 533 7.23 -30.52 -15.31
N PRO A 534 6.62 -29.75 -14.39
CA PRO A 534 5.21 -29.88 -14.09
C PRO A 534 4.33 -29.58 -15.30
N ILE A 535 3.28 -30.39 -15.48
CA ILE A 535 2.28 -30.16 -16.52
C ILE A 535 1.23 -29.18 -15.98
N LEU A 536 1.12 -28.03 -16.63
CA LEU A 536 0.15 -27.00 -16.32
C LEU A 536 -1.07 -27.10 -17.26
N LYS A 537 -2.27 -26.87 -16.71
CA LYS A 537 -3.53 -26.67 -17.43
C LYS A 537 -3.61 -25.27 -18.05
N LYS A 538 -2.89 -24.28 -17.51
CA LYS A 538 -2.86 -22.92 -18.05
C LYS A 538 -2.22 -22.88 -19.44
N ARG A 539 -2.80 -22.08 -20.35
CA ARG A 539 -2.35 -21.97 -21.76
C ARG A 539 -0.99 -21.31 -21.95
N SER A 540 -0.54 -20.52 -20.98
CA SER A 540 0.70 -19.74 -21.07
C SER A 540 1.51 -19.87 -19.78
N ALA A 541 2.68 -20.47 -19.90
CA ALA A 541 3.73 -20.50 -18.87
C ALA A 541 5.07 -20.25 -19.55
N LEU A 542 5.99 -19.61 -18.82
CA LEU A 542 7.36 -19.45 -19.24
C LEU A 542 8.19 -20.60 -18.69
N PHE A 543 9.23 -21.00 -19.43
CA PHE A 543 10.13 -22.07 -19.03
C PHE A 543 11.54 -21.50 -19.02
N SER A 544 12.29 -21.70 -17.94
CA SER A 544 13.70 -21.30 -17.90
C SER A 544 14.54 -22.26 -18.75
N VAL A 545 15.66 -21.76 -19.26
CA VAL A 545 16.68 -22.62 -19.89
C VAL A 545 17.55 -23.28 -18.84
N HIS A 546 17.91 -22.53 -17.80
CA HIS A 546 18.77 -23.01 -16.72
C HIS A 546 17.97 -23.47 -15.51
N ALA A 547 18.54 -24.38 -14.72
CA ALA A 547 17.95 -24.82 -13.46
C ALA A 547 18.26 -23.87 -12.30
N GLY A 548 17.47 -23.97 -11.23
CA GLY A 548 17.74 -23.31 -9.96
C GLY A 548 17.89 -21.79 -10.04
N PRO A 549 18.78 -21.18 -9.23
CA PRO A 549 18.91 -19.74 -9.06
C PRO A 549 19.21 -18.99 -10.38
N ARG A 550 19.93 -19.63 -11.30
CA ARG A 550 20.23 -19.06 -12.63
C ARG A 550 18.99 -18.97 -13.51
N GLY A 551 18.17 -20.02 -13.53
CA GLY A 551 16.88 -20.02 -14.24
C GLY A 551 15.90 -19.01 -13.66
N TRP A 552 15.90 -18.88 -12.33
CA TRP A 552 15.12 -17.89 -11.61
C TRP A 552 15.48 -16.45 -12.04
N GLN A 553 16.78 -16.14 -12.07
CA GLN A 553 17.25 -14.82 -12.49
C GLN A 553 16.97 -14.55 -13.98
N GLU A 554 17.28 -15.52 -14.85
CA GLU A 554 17.08 -15.44 -16.30
C GLU A 554 15.64 -15.05 -16.66
N THR A 555 14.68 -15.77 -16.08
CA THR A 555 13.26 -15.63 -16.44
C THR A 555 12.65 -14.35 -15.90
N LEU A 556 12.94 -13.97 -14.66
CA LEU A 556 12.46 -12.70 -14.09
C LEU A 556 13.03 -11.49 -14.84
N ASN A 557 14.31 -11.51 -15.19
CA ASN A 557 14.93 -10.46 -16.00
C ASN A 557 14.37 -10.38 -17.42
N SER A 558 13.63 -11.37 -17.92
CA SER A 558 12.99 -11.31 -19.23
C SER A 558 11.68 -10.52 -19.22
N LEU A 559 11.03 -10.41 -18.05
CA LEU A 559 9.70 -9.81 -17.91
C LEU A 559 9.75 -8.28 -18.03
N ALA A 560 8.98 -7.72 -18.95
CA ALA A 560 8.82 -6.27 -19.10
C ALA A 560 8.40 -5.62 -17.77
N LEU A 561 7.46 -6.24 -17.06
CA LEU A 561 6.97 -5.76 -15.76
C LEU A 561 8.08 -5.62 -14.71
N ILE A 562 9.01 -6.58 -14.64
CA ILE A 562 10.15 -6.50 -13.71
C ILE A 562 11.14 -5.43 -14.17
N LYS A 563 11.48 -5.40 -15.46
CA LYS A 563 12.39 -4.38 -16.02
C LYS A 563 11.89 -2.96 -15.77
N GLU A 564 10.60 -2.71 -15.92
CA GLU A 564 9.98 -1.41 -15.66
C GLU A 564 10.14 -0.99 -14.19
N GLN A 565 9.93 -1.91 -13.24
CA GLN A 565 10.12 -1.62 -11.82
C GLN A 565 11.60 -1.37 -11.49
N LEU A 566 12.52 -2.17 -12.03
CA LEU A 566 13.95 -1.99 -11.77
C LEU A 566 14.51 -0.71 -12.42
N ALA A 567 14.06 -0.35 -13.62
CA ALA A 567 14.45 0.90 -14.29
C ALA A 567 13.93 2.14 -13.55
N ALA A 568 12.73 2.07 -12.95
CA ALA A 568 12.22 3.11 -12.08
C ALA A 568 13.08 3.31 -10.82
N ASP A 569 13.96 2.35 -10.49
CA ASP A 569 14.89 2.34 -9.37
C ASP A 569 16.32 2.71 -9.74
N GLU A 570 16.86 2.34 -10.89
CA GLU A 570 18.22 2.77 -11.29
C GLU A 570 18.32 4.29 -11.47
N VAL A 571 17.23 4.94 -11.89
CA VAL A 571 17.11 6.42 -11.90
C VAL A 571 17.08 7.02 -10.47
N ARG A 572 16.98 6.21 -9.41
CA ARG A 572 17.05 6.62 -7.98
C ARG A 572 18.48 6.70 -7.43
N ASN A 573 19.44 5.97 -8.00
CA ASN A 573 20.80 5.85 -7.44
C ASN A 573 21.88 6.62 -8.21
N HIS A 574 21.57 7.19 -9.37
CA HIS A 574 22.52 7.94 -10.21
C HIS A 574 22.11 9.40 -10.49
N GLY A 575 21.23 9.99 -9.66
CA GLY A 575 20.75 11.37 -9.83
C GLY A 575 20.75 12.18 -8.55
#